data_AF-A0A0M4CS34-F1
#
_entry.id   AF-A0A0M4CS34-F1
#
_cell.length_a   1.000
_cell.length_b   1.000
_cell.length_c   1.000
_cell.angle_alpha   90.00
_cell.angle_beta   90.00
_cell.angle_gamma   90.00
#
_symmetry.space_group_name_H-M   'P 1'
#
loop_
_entity.id
_entity.type
_entity.pdbx_description
1 polymer ?
#
loop_
_entity_poly.entity_id
_entity_poly.type
_entity_poly.pdbx_seq_one_letter_code
_entity_poly.pdbx_strand_id
1 'polypeptide(L)'
;MRAPSSALLLTALFAYSAVMISLTMLKSFFVIGLLWVPGAHRHRSISVVPLDDFVESGSWFSPLFGYGGNFAFFVPFGVLLYALLKVSGEKHDEIAGTTQARNVVLKTTLIGAGFSLVIEVAQYLFRLGYSDIDDIIFNTLGAACGAVIAKFCGPRLYKVWVWLASALAVVFAILVALGPRLGDPDKVVELSSEAQTASRESTPPDSASAAPISLREEIY
;
A
#
# COMPACT_ATOMS: atom_id res chain seq x y z
N MET A 1 -11.01 25.54 -18.72
CA MET A 1 -10.33 24.34 -19.27
C MET A 1 -11.30 23.18 -19.34
N ARG A 2 -11.39 22.48 -20.48
CA ARG A 2 -12.21 21.25 -20.65
C ARG A 2 -11.62 20.10 -19.84
N ALA A 3 -12.46 19.15 -19.42
CA ALA A 3 -12.03 17.90 -18.78
C ALA A 3 -11.06 17.11 -19.69
N PRO A 4 -10.18 16.25 -19.14
CA PRO A 4 -9.39 15.32 -19.95
C PRO A 4 -10.31 14.32 -20.68
N SER A 5 -9.81 13.72 -21.77
CA SER A 5 -10.57 12.70 -22.50
C SER A 5 -10.72 11.43 -21.66
N SER A 6 -11.80 10.66 -21.87
CA SER A 6 -12.02 9.36 -21.21
C SER A 6 -10.85 8.40 -21.42
N ALA A 7 -10.23 8.41 -22.60
CA ALA A 7 -9.07 7.57 -22.90
C ALA A 7 -7.87 7.93 -22.02
N LEU A 8 -7.57 9.22 -21.86
CA LEU A 8 -6.47 9.67 -21.01
C LEU A 8 -6.71 9.33 -19.52
N LEU A 9 -7.95 9.48 -19.06
CA LEU A 9 -8.35 9.08 -17.70
C LEU A 9 -8.20 7.58 -17.49
N LEU A 10 -8.62 6.77 -18.47
CA LEU A 10 -8.48 5.32 -18.43
C LEU A 10 -7.01 4.89 -18.41
N THR A 11 -6.16 5.49 -19.25
CA THR A 11 -4.72 5.22 -19.27
C THR A 11 -4.07 5.57 -17.94
N ALA A 12 -4.37 6.75 -17.38
CA ALA A 12 -3.82 7.17 -16.09
C ALA A 12 -4.30 6.26 -14.94
N LEU A 13 -5.60 5.89 -14.94
CA LEU A 13 -6.16 4.96 -13.97
C LEU A 13 -5.45 3.60 -14.06
N PHE A 14 -5.30 3.04 -15.26
CA PHE A 14 -4.61 1.77 -15.45
C PHE A 14 -3.15 1.82 -14.99
N ALA A 15 -2.41 2.86 -15.38
CA ALA A 15 -1.02 3.04 -14.97
C ALA A 15 -0.89 3.18 -13.44
N TYR A 16 -1.75 3.98 -12.82
CA TYR A 16 -1.78 4.12 -11.37
C TYR A 16 -2.16 2.83 -10.65
N SER A 17 -3.17 2.11 -11.14
CA SER A 17 -3.56 0.80 -10.61
C SER A 17 -2.42 -0.21 -10.69
N ALA A 18 -1.62 -0.19 -11.77
CA ALA A 18 -0.45 -1.06 -11.88
C ALA A 18 0.62 -0.73 -10.82
N VAL A 19 0.89 0.56 -10.57
CA VAL A 19 1.79 0.99 -9.49
C VAL A 19 1.23 0.55 -8.14
N MET A 20 -0.04 0.81 -7.88
CA MET A 20 -0.70 0.48 -6.62
C MET A 20 -0.67 -1.02 -6.35
N ILE A 21 -1.09 -1.85 -7.31
CA ILE A 21 -1.01 -3.32 -7.24
C ILE A 21 0.44 -3.75 -7.00
N SER A 22 1.41 -3.13 -7.68
CA SER A 22 2.81 -3.48 -7.49
C SER A 22 3.24 -3.20 -6.05
N LEU A 23 2.92 -2.04 -5.49
CA LEU A 23 3.31 -1.67 -4.13
C LEU A 23 2.56 -2.48 -3.06
N THR A 24 1.30 -2.88 -3.29
CA THR A 24 0.52 -3.68 -2.34
C THR A 24 0.89 -5.16 -2.37
N MET A 25 1.21 -5.71 -3.56
CA MET A 25 1.56 -7.13 -3.72
C MET A 25 3.05 -7.41 -3.57
N LEU A 26 3.94 -6.47 -3.93
CA LEU A 26 5.39 -6.61 -3.76
C LEU A 26 5.89 -6.08 -2.40
N LYS A 27 5.01 -5.73 -1.46
CA LYS A 27 5.38 -5.31 -0.11
C LYS A 27 6.28 -6.34 0.60
N SER A 28 6.12 -7.62 0.26
CA SER A 28 6.96 -8.74 0.72
C SER A 28 8.39 -8.78 0.14
N PHE A 29 8.71 -7.99 -0.88
CA PHE A 29 10.04 -7.90 -1.51
C PHE A 29 10.78 -6.59 -1.20
N PHE A 30 10.13 -5.57 -0.63
CA PHE A 30 10.75 -4.29 -0.27
C PHE A 30 10.98 -4.18 1.24
N VAL A 31 12.25 -4.21 1.66
CA VAL A 31 12.66 -3.95 3.04
C VAL A 31 12.81 -2.44 3.24
N ILE A 32 11.86 -1.81 3.93
CA ILE A 32 12.04 -0.43 4.40
C ILE A 32 12.74 -0.48 5.77
N GLY A 33 14.07 -0.56 5.79
CA GLY A 33 14.88 -0.53 7.02
C GLY A 33 14.53 -1.66 8.02
N LEU A 34 14.48 -1.34 9.32
CA LEU A 34 14.09 -2.26 10.42
C LEU A 34 12.56 -2.52 10.52
N LEU A 35 11.73 -1.90 9.65
CA LEU A 35 10.26 -2.01 9.73
C LEU A 35 9.71 -3.33 9.17
N TRP A 36 10.51 -4.10 8.43
CA TRP A 36 10.04 -5.28 7.71
C TRP A 36 11.04 -6.42 7.85
N VAL A 37 10.64 -7.53 8.49
CA VAL A 37 11.44 -8.77 8.54
C VAL A 37 10.91 -9.73 7.46
N PRO A 38 11.63 -9.96 6.34
CA PRO A 38 11.16 -10.77 5.22
C PRO A 38 10.82 -12.22 5.60
N GLY A 39 11.46 -12.74 6.65
CA GLY A 39 11.28 -14.12 7.13
C GLY A 39 9.94 -14.41 7.82
N ALA A 40 9.21 -13.39 8.29
CA ALA A 40 7.97 -13.57 9.05
C ALA A 40 6.71 -13.71 8.17
N HIS A 41 6.79 -13.45 6.86
CA HIS A 41 5.62 -13.22 6.00
C HIS A 41 5.36 -14.29 4.92
N ARG A 42 5.98 -15.48 5.02
CA ARG A 42 5.67 -16.64 4.15
C ARG A 42 4.61 -17.57 4.74
N HIS A 43 3.63 -17.04 5.47
CA HIS A 43 2.54 -17.85 6.02
C HIS A 43 1.20 -17.35 5.47
N ARG A 44 0.31 -18.30 5.13
CA ARG A 44 -1.06 -18.00 4.69
C ARG A 44 -1.88 -17.72 5.95
N SER A 45 -2.11 -16.46 6.23
CA SER A 45 -2.93 -15.99 7.35
C SER A 45 -4.04 -15.10 6.83
N ILE A 46 -5.22 -15.27 7.42
CA ILE A 46 -6.40 -14.43 7.15
C ILE A 46 -6.73 -13.76 8.48
N SER A 47 -6.75 -12.43 8.50
CA SER A 47 -7.37 -11.68 9.59
C SER A 47 -8.81 -11.36 9.19
N VAL A 48 -9.76 -11.86 9.98
CA VAL A 48 -11.20 -11.58 9.78
C VAL A 48 -11.73 -10.68 10.89
N VAL A 49 -10.94 -10.42 11.92
CA VAL A 49 -11.30 -9.55 13.05
C VAL A 49 -10.90 -8.13 12.65
N PRO A 50 -11.85 -7.20 12.51
CA PRO A 50 -11.51 -5.82 12.17
C PRO A 50 -10.70 -5.17 13.28
N LEU A 51 -9.68 -4.40 12.91
CA LEU A 51 -8.80 -3.63 13.78
C LEU A 51 -7.94 -4.47 14.75
N ASP A 52 -7.68 -5.73 14.42
CA ASP A 52 -6.92 -6.66 15.26
C ASP A 52 -5.47 -6.20 15.48
N ASP A 53 -4.86 -5.57 14.46
CA ASP A 53 -3.47 -5.08 14.55
C ASP A 53 -3.28 -4.01 15.63
N PHE A 54 -4.31 -3.23 15.98
CA PHE A 54 -4.23 -2.27 17.09
C PHE A 54 -4.09 -2.94 18.45
N VAL A 55 -4.56 -4.18 18.57
CA VAL A 55 -4.54 -4.96 19.81
C VAL A 55 -3.29 -5.85 19.87
N GLU A 56 -2.89 -6.45 18.74
CA GLU A 56 -1.80 -7.43 18.70
C GLU A 56 -0.40 -6.83 18.52
N SER A 57 -0.25 -5.73 17.77
CA SER A 57 1.09 -5.29 17.31
C SER A 57 1.96 -4.62 18.38
N GLY A 58 1.41 -4.30 19.56
CA GLY A 58 2.11 -3.61 20.63
C GLY A 58 2.59 -2.17 20.28
N SER A 59 2.32 -1.68 19.07
CA SER A 59 2.68 -0.35 18.58
C SER A 59 1.53 0.29 17.80
N TRP A 60 1.21 1.55 18.08
CA TRP A 60 0.16 2.27 17.34
C TRP A 60 0.60 2.69 15.93
N PHE A 61 1.89 2.62 15.62
CA PHE A 61 2.47 3.08 14.36
C PHE A 61 2.30 2.08 13.22
N SER A 62 2.45 0.78 13.47
CA SER A 62 2.30 -0.27 12.44
C SER A 62 0.89 -0.31 11.83
N PRO A 63 -0.19 -0.33 12.62
CA PRO A 63 -1.55 -0.32 12.09
C PRO A 63 -1.87 0.98 11.34
N LEU A 64 -1.38 2.13 11.84
CA LEU A 64 -1.55 3.42 11.17
C LEU A 64 -0.90 3.42 9.78
N PHE A 65 0.29 2.85 9.64
CA PHE A 65 0.98 2.77 8.36
C PHE A 65 0.33 1.74 7.41
N GLY A 66 -0.18 0.63 7.94
CA GLY A 66 -0.95 -0.36 7.19
C GLY A 66 -2.25 0.22 6.64
N TYR A 67 -3.20 0.50 7.55
CA TYR A 67 -4.53 1.00 7.23
C TYR A 67 -4.49 2.36 6.53
N GLY A 68 -3.65 3.27 7.01
CA GLY A 68 -3.48 4.59 6.43
C GLY A 68 -2.87 4.54 5.03
N GLY A 69 -1.93 3.63 4.78
CA GLY A 69 -1.34 3.42 3.45
C GLY A 69 -2.37 2.90 2.44
N ASN A 70 -3.17 1.93 2.84
CA ASN A 70 -4.24 1.35 2.01
C ASN A 70 -5.33 2.38 1.66
N PHE A 71 -5.79 3.12 2.66
CA PHE A 71 -6.67 4.28 2.44
C PHE A 71 -6.05 5.29 1.46
N ALA A 72 -4.79 5.70 1.70
CA ALA A 72 -4.11 6.70 0.89
C ALA A 72 -3.93 6.26 -0.57
N PHE A 73 -3.63 4.99 -0.84
CA PHE A 73 -3.52 4.47 -2.19
C PHE A 73 -4.84 4.51 -2.96
N PHE A 74 -5.96 4.23 -2.28
CA PHE A 74 -7.27 4.22 -2.92
C PHE A 74 -7.87 5.61 -3.14
N VAL A 75 -7.38 6.67 -2.49
CA VAL A 75 -7.85 8.05 -2.73
C VAL A 75 -7.59 8.51 -4.17
N PRO A 76 -6.36 8.49 -4.71
CA PRO A 76 -6.13 8.87 -6.11
C PRO A 76 -6.83 7.95 -7.10
N PHE A 77 -6.91 6.64 -6.79
CA PHE A 77 -7.69 5.68 -7.57
C PHE A 77 -9.16 6.11 -7.66
N GLY A 78 -9.80 6.41 -6.52
CA GLY A 78 -11.18 6.87 -6.45
C GLY A 78 -11.41 8.18 -7.20
N VAL A 79 -10.46 9.12 -7.14
CA VAL A 79 -10.53 10.37 -7.91
C VAL A 79 -10.54 10.11 -9.42
N LEU A 80 -9.59 9.31 -9.92
CA LEU A 80 -9.45 9.00 -11.34
C LEU A 80 -10.65 8.21 -11.86
N LEU A 81 -11.13 7.23 -11.08
CA LEU A 81 -12.30 6.42 -11.43
C LEU A 81 -13.58 7.26 -11.46
N TYR A 82 -13.80 8.13 -10.47
CA TYR A 82 -14.93 9.06 -10.47
C TYR A 82 -14.90 9.95 -11.72
N ALA A 83 -13.73 10.54 -12.02
CA ALA A 83 -13.56 11.40 -13.19
C ALA A 83 -13.86 10.64 -14.50
N LEU A 84 -13.38 9.39 -14.62
CA LEU A 84 -13.63 8.53 -15.78
C LEU A 84 -15.12 8.22 -15.95
N LEU A 85 -15.79 7.81 -14.87
CA LEU A 85 -17.21 7.46 -14.89
C LEU A 85 -18.09 8.68 -15.17
N LYS A 86 -17.73 9.84 -14.63
CA LYS A 86 -18.44 11.10 -14.89
C LYS A 86 -18.29 11.54 -16.35
N VAL A 87 -17.05 11.64 -16.86
CA VAL A 87 -16.79 12.10 -18.24
C VAL A 87 -17.36 11.12 -19.28
N SER A 88 -17.31 9.82 -19.00
CA SER A 88 -17.89 8.80 -19.89
C SER A 88 -19.41 8.75 -19.80
N GLY A 89 -19.97 8.95 -18.60
CA GLY A 89 -21.41 9.02 -18.37
C GLY A 89 -22.05 10.25 -19.03
N GLU A 90 -21.42 11.42 -18.93
CA GLU A 90 -21.90 12.66 -19.57
C GLU A 90 -22.05 12.49 -21.09
N LYS A 91 -21.09 11.84 -21.76
CA LYS A 91 -21.20 11.52 -23.20
C LYS A 91 -22.38 10.60 -23.51
N HIS A 92 -22.59 9.58 -22.68
CA HIS A 92 -23.67 8.62 -22.88
C HIS A 92 -25.04 9.26 -22.62
N ASP A 93 -25.15 10.09 -21.59
CA ASP A 93 -26.36 10.84 -21.24
C ASP A 93 -26.74 11.86 -22.33
N GLU A 94 -25.75 12.53 -22.94
CA GLU A 94 -25.97 13.42 -24.10
C GLU A 94 -26.54 12.66 -25.31
N ILE A 95 -26.01 11.46 -25.60
CA ILE A 95 -26.49 10.63 -26.71
C ILE A 95 -27.88 10.04 -26.42
N ALA A 96 -28.14 9.64 -25.18
CA ALA A 96 -29.37 8.98 -24.77
C ALA A 96 -30.50 9.95 -24.37
N GLY A 97 -30.23 11.26 -24.29
CA GLY A 97 -31.18 12.26 -23.81
C GLY A 97 -31.57 12.08 -22.34
N THR A 98 -30.73 11.42 -21.53
CA THR A 98 -30.97 11.15 -20.10
C THR A 98 -30.10 12.03 -19.22
N THR A 99 -30.51 12.27 -17.97
CA THR A 99 -29.66 12.97 -16.98
C THR A 99 -29.59 12.12 -15.72
N GLN A 100 -28.63 11.20 -15.66
CA GLN A 100 -28.49 10.26 -14.54
C GLN A 100 -27.25 10.60 -13.68
N ALA A 101 -27.19 11.84 -13.20
CA ALA A 101 -26.03 12.36 -12.46
C ALA A 101 -25.87 11.86 -11.00
N ARG A 102 -26.83 11.09 -10.44
CA ARG A 102 -26.92 10.98 -8.98
C ARG A 102 -26.04 9.91 -8.31
N ASN A 103 -25.58 8.88 -9.04
CA ASN A 103 -24.96 7.71 -8.39
C ASN A 103 -23.46 7.49 -8.71
N VAL A 104 -22.75 8.47 -9.27
CA VAL A 104 -21.33 8.27 -9.65
C VAL A 104 -20.43 8.03 -8.44
N VAL A 105 -20.66 8.72 -7.31
CA VAL A 105 -19.90 8.48 -6.07
C VAL A 105 -20.11 7.04 -5.59
N LEU A 106 -21.36 6.61 -5.46
CA LEU A 106 -21.68 5.23 -5.04
C LEU A 106 -21.10 4.19 -6.01
N LYS A 107 -21.22 4.39 -7.32
CA LYS A 107 -20.60 3.52 -8.33
C LYS A 107 -19.09 3.43 -8.16
N THR A 108 -18.44 4.58 -7.92
CA THR A 108 -16.99 4.63 -7.67
C THR A 108 -16.62 3.86 -6.40
N THR A 109 -17.37 4.04 -5.32
CA THR A 109 -17.18 3.31 -4.06
C THR A 109 -17.36 1.80 -4.25
N LEU A 110 -18.41 1.36 -4.94
CA LEU A 110 -18.67 -0.07 -5.16
C LEU A 110 -17.63 -0.73 -6.07
N ILE A 111 -17.20 -0.04 -7.13
CA ILE A 111 -16.12 -0.54 -7.99
C ILE A 111 -14.79 -0.56 -7.21
N GLY A 112 -14.53 0.43 -6.36
CA GLY A 112 -13.38 0.44 -5.45
C GLY A 112 -13.39 -0.73 -4.47
N ALA A 113 -14.54 -1.02 -3.85
CA ALA A 113 -14.71 -2.17 -2.96
C ALA A 113 -14.46 -3.49 -3.71
N GLY A 114 -15.02 -3.64 -4.92
CA GLY A 114 -14.77 -4.81 -5.76
C GLY A 114 -13.31 -4.95 -6.17
N PHE A 115 -12.64 -3.84 -6.50
CA PHE A 115 -11.21 -3.85 -6.83
C PHE A 115 -10.34 -4.23 -5.62
N SER A 116 -10.67 -3.73 -4.43
CA SER A 116 -10.01 -4.13 -3.17
C SER A 116 -10.17 -5.62 -2.91
N LEU A 117 -11.39 -6.16 -3.05
CA LEU A 117 -11.65 -7.58 -2.91
C LEU A 117 -10.83 -8.42 -3.89
N VAL A 118 -10.66 -7.97 -5.14
CA VAL A 118 -9.81 -8.66 -6.13
C VAL A 118 -8.34 -8.68 -5.69
N ILE A 119 -7.83 -7.58 -5.12
CA ILE A 119 -6.45 -7.52 -4.59
C ILE A 119 -6.29 -8.52 -3.44
N GLU A 120 -7.20 -8.51 -2.47
CA GLU A 120 -7.19 -9.43 -1.33
C GLU A 120 -7.23 -10.89 -1.77
N VAL A 121 -8.16 -11.23 -2.66
CA VAL A 121 -8.26 -12.58 -3.22
C VAL A 121 -6.98 -12.97 -3.95
N ALA A 122 -6.37 -12.05 -4.71
CA ALA A 122 -5.11 -12.31 -5.39
C ALA A 122 -3.95 -12.52 -4.39
N GLN A 123 -3.83 -11.68 -3.36
CA GLN A 123 -2.81 -11.84 -2.30
C GLN A 123 -2.96 -13.20 -1.60
N TYR A 124 -4.20 -13.61 -1.30
CA TYR A 124 -4.50 -14.91 -0.71
C TYR A 124 -4.17 -16.09 -1.63
N LEU A 125 -4.60 -16.03 -2.90
CA LEU A 125 -4.39 -17.12 -3.87
C LEU A 125 -2.91 -17.29 -4.24
N PHE A 126 -2.18 -16.18 -4.42
CA PHE A 126 -0.77 -16.17 -4.81
C PHE A 126 0.20 -16.19 -3.62
N ARG A 127 -0.31 -16.20 -2.38
CA ARG A 127 0.49 -16.28 -1.13
C ARG A 127 1.47 -15.11 -0.99
N LEU A 128 1.01 -13.90 -1.34
CA LEU A 128 1.87 -12.71 -1.42
C LEU A 128 1.88 -11.85 -0.14
N GLY A 129 1.13 -12.25 0.90
CA GLY A 129 1.08 -11.57 2.19
C GLY A 129 -0.11 -12.00 3.05
N TYR A 130 -0.41 -11.17 4.07
CA TYR A 130 -1.63 -11.25 4.88
C TYR A 130 -2.83 -10.79 4.05
N SER A 131 -3.94 -11.52 4.15
CA SER A 131 -5.24 -11.05 3.65
C SER A 131 -6.05 -10.54 4.84
N ASP A 132 -6.55 -9.31 4.75
CA ASP A 132 -7.15 -8.60 5.87
C ASP A 132 -8.50 -7.94 5.50
N ILE A 133 -9.50 -8.12 6.36
CA ILE A 133 -10.78 -7.43 6.27
C ILE A 133 -10.61 -5.90 6.35
N ASP A 134 -9.62 -5.43 7.11
CA ASP A 134 -9.35 -4.00 7.27
C ASP A 134 -8.91 -3.36 5.94
N ASP A 135 -8.15 -4.08 5.12
CA ASP A 135 -7.73 -3.60 3.80
C ASP A 135 -8.94 -3.37 2.89
N ILE A 136 -9.94 -4.26 2.92
CA ILE A 136 -11.21 -4.05 2.21
C ILE A 136 -11.89 -2.78 2.70
N ILE A 137 -11.96 -2.57 4.02
CA ILE A 137 -12.63 -1.42 4.63
C ILE A 137 -11.91 -0.12 4.24
N PHE A 138 -10.61 -0.01 4.50
CA PHE A 138 -9.84 1.21 4.29
C PHE A 138 -9.66 1.54 2.81
N ASN A 139 -9.50 0.55 1.94
CA ASN A 139 -9.49 0.77 0.49
C ASN A 139 -10.84 1.28 -0.02
N THR A 140 -11.94 0.71 0.48
CA THR A 140 -13.30 1.16 0.11
C THR A 140 -13.54 2.59 0.58
N LEU A 141 -13.13 2.94 1.80
CA LEU A 141 -13.19 4.29 2.34
C LEU A 141 -12.31 5.27 1.53
N GLY A 142 -11.12 4.83 1.13
CA GLY A 142 -10.22 5.60 0.26
C GLY A 142 -10.87 5.91 -1.09
N ALA A 143 -11.47 4.92 -1.74
CA ALA A 143 -12.19 5.10 -3.00
C ALA A 143 -13.38 6.07 -2.86
N ALA A 144 -14.16 5.93 -1.77
CA ALA A 144 -15.26 6.83 -1.46
C ALA A 144 -14.77 8.27 -1.24
N CYS A 145 -13.71 8.44 -0.44
CA CYS A 145 -13.09 9.74 -0.18
C CYS A 145 -12.59 10.38 -1.48
N GLY A 146 -11.87 9.63 -2.32
CA GLY A 146 -11.42 10.08 -3.63
C GLY A 146 -12.56 10.52 -4.55
N ALA A 147 -13.66 9.76 -4.57
CA ALA A 147 -14.86 10.12 -5.33
C ALA A 147 -15.49 11.43 -4.84
N VAL A 148 -15.55 11.63 -3.52
CA VAL A 148 -16.06 12.85 -2.89
C VAL A 148 -15.16 14.04 -3.22
N ILE A 149 -13.84 13.89 -3.12
CA ILE A 149 -12.85 14.91 -3.52
C ILE A 149 -13.09 15.30 -4.98
N ALA A 150 -13.15 14.33 -5.89
CA ALA A 150 -13.33 14.59 -7.31
C ALA A 150 -14.68 15.26 -7.65
N LYS A 151 -15.72 14.97 -6.87
CA LYS A 151 -17.03 15.62 -6.98
C LYS A 151 -16.93 17.11 -6.62
N PHE A 152 -16.27 17.46 -5.52
CA PHE A 152 -16.15 18.85 -5.05
C PHE A 152 -15.12 19.67 -5.82
N CYS A 153 -13.96 19.09 -6.14
CA CYS A 153 -12.88 19.73 -6.89
C CYS A 153 -13.24 20.02 -8.36
N GLY A 154 -14.17 19.23 -8.91
CA GLY A 154 -14.69 19.42 -10.26
C GLY A 154 -13.71 19.14 -11.40
N PRO A 155 -14.14 19.30 -12.67
CA PRO A 155 -13.41 18.81 -13.84
C PRO A 155 -12.06 19.45 -14.11
N ARG A 156 -11.81 20.63 -13.54
CA ARG A 156 -10.54 21.36 -13.70
C ARG A 156 -9.38 20.60 -13.07
N LEU A 157 -9.62 19.97 -11.92
CA LEU A 157 -8.59 19.26 -11.17
C LEU A 157 -8.34 17.84 -11.70
N TYR A 158 -9.23 17.27 -12.53
CA TYR A 158 -9.02 15.94 -13.11
C TYR A 158 -7.71 15.84 -13.88
N LYS A 159 -7.30 16.92 -14.57
CA LYS A 159 -6.01 16.96 -15.27
C LYS A 159 -4.83 16.87 -14.32
N VAL A 160 -4.90 17.57 -13.18
CA VAL A 160 -3.84 17.53 -12.17
C VAL A 160 -3.66 16.10 -11.68
N TRP A 161 -4.76 15.43 -11.34
CA TRP A 161 -4.72 14.02 -10.90
C TRP A 161 -4.19 13.07 -11.97
N VAL A 162 -4.56 13.26 -13.23
CA VAL A 162 -3.99 12.51 -14.37
C VAL A 162 -2.48 12.70 -14.46
N TRP A 163 -1.99 13.95 -14.40
CA TRP A 163 -0.56 14.24 -14.49
C TRP A 163 0.22 13.68 -13.30
N LEU A 164 -0.30 13.85 -12.08
CA LEU A 164 0.32 13.31 -10.87
C LEU A 164 0.41 11.78 -10.93
N ALA A 165 -0.68 11.11 -11.31
CA ALA A 165 -0.71 9.66 -11.46
C ALA A 165 0.25 9.15 -12.54
N SER A 166 0.30 9.84 -13.68
CA SER A 166 1.20 9.50 -14.79
C SER A 166 2.67 9.73 -14.39
N ALA A 167 2.98 10.84 -13.72
CA ALA A 167 4.32 11.13 -13.23
C ALA A 167 4.77 10.08 -12.21
N LEU A 168 3.91 9.72 -11.26
CA LEU A 168 4.18 8.65 -10.29
C LEU A 168 4.46 7.33 -10.99
N ALA A 169 3.65 6.95 -11.98
CA ALA A 169 3.86 5.72 -12.74
C ALA A 169 5.17 5.72 -13.54
N VAL A 170 5.54 6.85 -14.14
CA VAL A 170 6.83 6.99 -14.83
C VAL A 170 7.99 6.89 -13.85
N VAL A 171 7.93 7.59 -12.71
CA VAL A 171 8.95 7.51 -11.67
C VAL A 171 9.09 6.07 -11.17
N PHE A 172 7.98 5.41 -10.87
CA PHE A 172 7.99 4.02 -10.45
C PHE A 172 8.60 3.09 -11.51
N ALA A 173 8.22 3.24 -12.78
CA ALA A 173 8.77 2.44 -13.87
C ALA A 173 10.28 2.67 -14.05
N ILE A 174 10.75 3.90 -13.93
CA ILE A 174 12.18 4.25 -13.96
C ILE A 174 12.90 3.58 -12.79
N LEU A 175 12.36 3.66 -11.58
CA LEU A 175 12.96 3.04 -10.39
C LEU A 175 13.02 1.52 -10.53
N VAL A 176 11.98 0.88 -11.06
CA VAL A 176 11.98 -0.56 -11.34
C VAL A 176 13.04 -0.92 -12.40
N ALA A 177 13.14 -0.14 -13.47
CA ALA A 177 14.11 -0.39 -14.54
C ALA A 177 15.57 -0.12 -14.12
N LEU A 178 15.80 0.89 -13.29
CA LEU A 178 17.12 1.28 -12.78
C LEU A 178 17.48 0.60 -11.46
N GLY A 179 16.56 -0.10 -10.80
CA GLY A 179 16.79 -0.78 -9.52
C GLY A 179 18.08 -1.59 -9.47
N PRO A 180 18.38 -2.44 -10.48
CA PRO A 180 19.64 -3.20 -10.54
C PRO A 180 20.92 -2.35 -10.66
N ARG A 181 20.81 -1.05 -10.97
CA ARG A 181 21.93 -0.12 -11.18
C ARG A 181 22.09 0.91 -10.06
N LEU A 182 21.08 1.06 -9.20
CA LEU A 182 21.05 2.07 -8.13
C LEU A 182 21.52 1.55 -6.77
N GLY A 183 21.63 0.23 -6.61
CA GLY A 183 22.13 -0.40 -5.38
C GLY A 183 23.33 -1.28 -5.68
N ASP A 184 24.46 -0.98 -5.03
CA ASP A 184 25.59 -1.91 -4.93
C ASP A 184 25.32 -2.79 -3.69
N PRO A 185 24.88 -4.05 -3.86
CA PRO A 185 24.46 -4.90 -2.74
C PRO A 185 25.57 -5.08 -1.70
N ASP A 186 26.83 -4.97 -2.12
CA ASP A 186 28.00 -5.15 -1.27
C ASP A 186 28.18 -4.00 -0.26
N LYS A 187 27.77 -2.77 -0.60
CA LYS A 187 27.88 -1.60 0.29
C LYS A 187 26.84 -1.58 1.42
N VAL A 188 25.72 -2.28 1.26
CA VAL A 188 24.66 -2.33 2.28
C VAL A 188 25.02 -3.32 3.41
N VAL A 189 25.81 -4.35 3.10
CA VAL A 189 26.34 -5.32 4.06
C VAL A 189 27.43 -4.71 4.94
N GLU A 190 28.27 -3.83 4.38
CA GLU A 190 29.31 -3.12 5.13
C GLU A 190 28.72 -2.16 6.18
N LEU A 191 27.72 -1.36 5.82
CA LEU A 191 27.10 -0.41 6.77
C LEU A 191 26.36 -1.10 7.93
N SER A 192 25.79 -2.28 7.68
CA SER A 192 25.10 -3.07 8.72
C SER A 192 26.09 -3.84 9.62
N SER A 193 27.22 -4.28 9.09
CA SER A 193 28.30 -4.90 9.87
C SER A 193 29.11 -3.88 10.67
N GLU A 194 29.36 -2.68 10.14
CA GLU A 194 29.97 -1.56 10.88
C GLU A 194 29.07 -1.07 12.01
N ALA A 195 27.76 -0.92 11.78
CA ALA A 195 26.80 -0.55 12.82
C ALA A 195 26.70 -1.62 13.94
N GLN A 196 26.75 -2.91 13.58
CA GLN A 196 26.79 -3.99 14.58
C GLN A 196 28.12 -4.01 15.36
N THR A 197 29.24 -3.74 14.70
CA THR A 197 30.57 -3.69 15.32
C THR A 197 30.69 -2.51 16.27
N ALA A 198 30.20 -1.33 15.87
CA ALA A 198 30.14 -0.14 16.72
C ALA A 198 29.25 -0.33 17.96
N SER A 199 28.19 -1.13 17.86
CA SER A 199 27.33 -1.47 19.01
C SER A 199 27.98 -2.46 19.99
N ARG A 200 28.94 -3.28 19.51
CA ARG A 200 29.70 -4.22 20.33
C ARG A 200 30.86 -3.54 21.06
N GLU A 201 31.50 -2.55 20.46
CA GLU A 201 32.60 -1.79 21.09
C GLU A 201 32.14 -0.76 22.12
N SER A 202 30.86 -0.34 22.10
CA SER A 202 30.30 0.57 23.11
C SER A 202 29.84 -0.12 24.39
N THR A 203 29.97 -1.45 24.47
CA THR A 203 29.73 -2.22 25.70
C THR A 203 31.05 -2.35 26.47
N PRO A 204 31.17 -1.87 27.72
CA PRO A 204 32.46 -1.90 28.43
C PRO A 204 32.93 -3.33 28.70
N PRO A 205 34.24 -3.63 28.63
CA PRO A 205 34.77 -4.87 29.15
C PRO A 205 34.81 -4.74 30.68
N ASP A 206 33.90 -5.43 31.37
CA ASP A 206 34.15 -6.14 32.63
C ASP A 206 32.87 -6.28 33.48
N SER A 207 32.32 -7.51 33.47
CA SER A 207 32.19 -8.22 34.74
C SER A 207 32.63 -9.66 34.53
N ALA A 208 33.82 -9.93 35.02
CA ALA A 208 34.49 -11.21 35.00
C ALA A 208 33.66 -12.31 35.67
N SER A 209 33.87 -13.54 35.18
CA SER A 209 34.12 -14.72 36.01
C SER A 209 33.10 -15.02 37.13
N ALA A 210 32.12 -15.87 36.83
CA ALA A 210 31.61 -16.81 37.81
C ALA A 210 31.79 -18.23 37.27
N ALA A 211 32.68 -18.99 37.93
CA ALA A 211 32.97 -20.39 37.67
C ALA A 211 31.72 -21.28 37.81
N PRO A 212 31.69 -22.48 37.18
CA PRO A 212 30.58 -23.41 37.36
C PRO A 212 30.69 -24.07 38.74
N ILE A 213 29.73 -23.79 39.64
CA ILE A 213 29.57 -24.57 40.86
C ILE A 213 28.78 -25.83 40.48
N SER A 214 29.52 -26.92 40.31
CA SER A 214 29.01 -28.28 40.51
C SER A 214 28.90 -28.57 42.00
N LEU A 215 27.75 -29.08 42.45
CA LEU A 215 27.40 -29.81 43.70
C LEU A 215 25.90 -29.50 43.95
N ARG A 216 24.96 -30.41 44.20
CA ARG A 216 25.00 -31.81 44.66
C ARG A 216 23.58 -32.38 44.54
N GLU A 217 23.46 -33.69 44.37
CA GLU A 217 22.26 -34.47 44.72
C GLU A 217 21.85 -34.24 46.18
N GLU A 218 20.54 -34.20 46.46
CA GLU A 218 19.81 -34.79 47.62
C GLU A 218 18.37 -34.23 47.65
N ILE A 219 17.36 -34.99 47.22
CA ILE A 219 16.34 -35.67 48.07
C ILE A 219 15.55 -34.74 49.00
N TYR A 220 14.31 -34.38 48.63
CA TYR A 220 13.04 -34.84 49.21
C TYR A 220 11.85 -34.20 48.48
#